data_AF-X1G1S7-F1
#
_entry.id   AF-X1G1S7-F1
#
_cell.length_a   1.000
_cell.length_b   1.000
_cell.length_c   1.000
_cell.angle_alpha   90.00
_cell.angle_beta   90.00
_cell.angle_gamma   90.00
#
_symmetry.space_group_name_H-M   'P 1'
#
loop_
_entity.id
_entity.type
_entity.pdbx_description
1 polymer ?
#
loop_
_entity_poly.entity_id
_entity_poly.type
_entity_poly.pdbx_seq_one_letter_code
_entity_poly.pdbx_strand_id
1 'polypeptide(L)'
;MKVKVRELGNMRAGINEIVTEKLPAKTAYWLFRFLNKLTSEINAFEKARINLAIRHAKKDKNGKPLMEKDKDGKDINKYDILDKIAFEKEYMELTNEEIEIDWEPIKLADLGDVKLSILTLIKLGKIIKE
;
A
#
# COMPACT_ATOMS: atom_id res chain seq x y z
N MET A 1 -2.94 -3.83 -15.96
CA MET A 1 -2.02 -4.79 -15.30
C MET A 1 -2.63 -5.34 -14.02
N LYS A 2 -2.33 -6.60 -13.65
CA LYS A 2 -2.82 -7.22 -12.41
C LYS A 2 -1.79 -7.15 -11.28
N VAL A 3 -2.21 -6.64 -10.12
CA VAL A 3 -1.37 -6.50 -8.93
C VAL A 3 -2.13 -6.93 -7.69
N LYS A 4 -1.43 -7.53 -6.73
CA LYS A 4 -2.00 -7.80 -5.41
C LYS A 4 -2.02 -6.51 -4.58
N VAL A 5 -3.03 -6.35 -3.74
CA VAL A 5 -3.16 -5.19 -2.84
C VAL A 5 -1.91 -4.99 -1.98
N ARG A 6 -1.28 -6.07 -1.50
CA ARG A 6 -0.01 -6.00 -0.74
C ARG A 6 1.16 -5.38 -1.51
N GLU A 7 1.14 -5.41 -2.85
CA GLU A 7 2.21 -4.86 -3.70
C GLU A 7 2.14 -3.32 -3.79
N LEU A 8 0.96 -2.73 -3.56
CA LEU A 8 0.71 -1.30 -3.78
C LEU A 8 1.62 -0.39 -2.95
N GLY A 9 1.89 -0.76 -1.70
CA GLY A 9 2.77 0.00 -0.81
C GLY A 9 4.20 0.09 -1.32
N ASN A 10 4.75 -1.05 -1.79
CA ASN A 10 6.09 -1.10 -2.38
C ASN A 10 6.17 -0.29 -3.67
N MET A 11 5.15 -0.42 -4.52
CA MET A 11 5.04 0.34 -5.77
C MET A 11 5.01 1.84 -5.52
N ARG A 12 4.18 2.31 -4.56
CA ARG A 12 4.15 3.72 -4.16
C ARG A 12 5.49 4.20 -3.64
N ALA A 13 6.17 3.39 -2.82
CA ALA A 13 7.49 3.73 -2.29
C ALA A 13 8.53 3.87 -3.41
N GLY A 14 8.53 2.96 -4.39
CA GLY A 14 9.44 3.03 -5.54
C GLY A 14 9.21 4.28 -6.39
N ILE A 15 7.94 4.66 -6.64
CA ILE A 15 7.63 5.90 -7.35
C ILE A 15 8.12 7.11 -6.57
N ASN A 16 7.84 7.17 -5.27
CA ASN A 16 8.25 8.29 -4.42
C ASN A 16 9.78 8.49 -4.39
N GLU A 17 10.56 7.42 -4.54
CA GLU A 17 12.03 7.50 -4.62
C GLU A 17 12.53 8.09 -5.94
N ILE A 18 11.79 7.92 -7.05
CA ILE A 18 12.24 8.38 -8.38
C ILE A 18 11.62 9.70 -8.82
N VAL A 19 10.46 10.09 -8.29
CA VAL A 19 9.80 11.35 -8.67
C VAL A 19 10.59 12.58 -8.20
N THR A 20 11.56 12.42 -7.29
CA THR A 20 12.49 13.47 -6.88
C THR A 20 13.65 13.65 -7.85
N GLU A 21 13.85 12.72 -8.79
CA GLU A 21 14.93 12.74 -9.77
C GLU A 21 14.57 13.57 -11.00
N LYS A 22 15.59 13.93 -11.78
CA LYS A 22 15.41 14.61 -13.07
C LYS A 22 14.91 13.62 -14.14
N LEU A 23 13.61 13.42 -14.19
CA LEU A 23 12.94 12.57 -15.16
C LEU A 23 12.54 13.35 -16.43
N PRO A 24 12.49 12.69 -17.60
CA PRO A 24 11.84 13.27 -18.78
C PRO A 24 10.39 13.68 -18.46
N ALA A 25 9.96 14.85 -18.94
CA ALA A 25 8.68 15.44 -18.55
C ALA A 25 7.47 14.52 -18.78
N LYS A 26 7.45 13.76 -19.89
CA LYS A 26 6.39 12.79 -20.20
C LYS A 26 6.36 11.65 -19.18
N THR A 27 7.53 11.15 -18.80
CA THR A 27 7.70 10.07 -17.82
C THR A 27 7.29 10.53 -16.42
N ALA A 28 7.72 11.73 -16.01
CA ALA A 28 7.29 12.32 -14.74
C ALA A 28 5.75 12.46 -14.68
N TYR A 29 5.15 13.01 -15.73
CA TYR A 29 3.68 13.13 -15.83
C TYR A 29 2.97 11.77 -15.74
N TRP A 30 3.50 10.76 -16.45
CA TRP A 30 2.99 9.39 -16.40
C TRP A 30 3.03 8.84 -14.96
N LEU A 31 4.17 8.97 -14.28
CA LEU A 31 4.38 8.48 -12.91
C LEU A 31 3.44 9.17 -11.91
N PHE A 32 3.23 10.48 -12.02
CA PHE A 32 2.29 11.19 -11.15
C PHE A 32 0.84 10.74 -11.35
N ARG A 33 0.41 10.55 -12.61
CA ARG A 33 -0.94 10.04 -12.87
C ARG A 33 -1.12 8.62 -12.34
N PHE A 34 -0.10 7.79 -12.50
CA PHE A 34 -0.09 6.44 -11.98
C PHE A 34 -0.11 6.42 -10.43
N LEU A 35 0.69 7.28 -9.79
CA LEU A 35 0.71 7.47 -8.33
C LEU A 35 -0.65 7.87 -7.77
N ASN A 36 -1.39 8.73 -8.48
CA ASN A 36 -2.74 9.12 -8.09
C ASN A 36 -3.70 7.92 -8.08
N LYS A 37 -3.66 7.05 -9.10
CA LYS A 37 -4.46 5.82 -9.12
C LYS A 37 -4.03 4.86 -8.01
N LEU A 38 -2.72 4.67 -7.78
CA LEU A 38 -2.25 3.84 -6.67
C LEU A 38 -2.72 4.38 -5.32
N THR A 39 -2.71 5.69 -5.14
CA THR A 39 -3.13 6.33 -3.89
C THR A 39 -4.61 6.12 -3.61
N SER A 40 -5.48 6.13 -4.64
CA SER A 40 -6.90 5.82 -4.43
C SER A 40 -7.12 4.38 -3.99
N GLU A 41 -6.41 3.42 -4.58
CA GLU A 41 -6.48 2.01 -4.19
C GLU A 41 -5.96 1.77 -2.77
N ILE A 42 -4.83 2.38 -2.42
CA ILE A 42 -4.28 2.33 -1.06
C ILE A 42 -5.27 2.90 -0.05
N ASN A 43 -5.93 4.02 -0.36
CA ASN A 43 -6.92 4.60 0.53
C ASN A 43 -8.16 3.70 0.70
N ALA A 44 -8.58 3.00 -0.36
CA ALA A 44 -9.66 2.03 -0.28
C ALA A 44 -9.26 0.83 0.61
N PHE A 45 -8.05 0.30 0.40
CA PHE A 45 -7.49 -0.76 1.24
C PHE A 45 -7.41 -0.35 2.71
N GLU A 46 -6.88 0.84 3.03
CA GLU A 46 -6.76 1.31 4.42
C GLU A 46 -8.12 1.43 5.11
N LYS A 47 -9.15 1.92 4.41
CA LYS A 47 -10.53 1.95 4.93
C LYS A 47 -11.03 0.53 5.22
N ALA A 48 -10.84 -0.41 4.30
CA ALA A 48 -11.24 -1.80 4.49
C ALA A 48 -10.48 -2.45 5.66
N ARG A 49 -9.17 -2.21 5.78
CA ARG A 49 -8.30 -2.70 6.86
C ARG A 49 -8.74 -2.18 8.22
N ILE A 50 -9.05 -0.88 8.33
CA ILE A 50 -9.55 -0.27 9.58
C ILE A 50 -10.89 -0.88 9.97
N ASN A 51 -11.82 -1.00 9.02
CA ASN A 51 -13.12 -1.62 9.28
C ASN A 51 -12.99 -3.09 9.71
N LEU A 52 -12.09 -3.84 9.09
CA LEU A 52 -11.75 -5.21 9.50
C LEU A 52 -11.24 -5.23 10.95
N ALA A 53 -10.29 -4.35 11.30
CA ALA A 53 -9.75 -4.28 12.65
C ALA A 53 -10.83 -3.92 13.69
N ILE A 54 -11.73 -2.97 13.39
CA ILE A 54 -12.86 -2.61 14.26
C ILE A 54 -13.83 -3.78 14.46
N ARG A 55 -14.11 -4.56 13.41
CA ARG A 55 -15.00 -5.75 13.49
C ARG A 55 -14.46 -6.80 14.46
N HIS A 56 -13.13 -6.99 14.48
CA HIS A 56 -12.45 -7.98 15.32
C HIS A 56 -11.94 -7.42 16.65
N ALA A 57 -12.13 -6.12 16.92
CA ALA A 57 -11.71 -5.48 18.15
C ALA A 57 -12.60 -5.90 19.34
N LYS A 58 -12.00 -6.02 20.52
CA LYS A 58 -12.73 -6.01 21.80
C LYS A 58 -13.51 -4.72 21.91
N LYS A 59 -14.73 -4.80 22.46
CA LYS A 59 -15.61 -3.65 22.62
C LYS A 59 -15.83 -3.33 24.08
N ASP A 60 -15.96 -2.04 24.39
CA ASP A 60 -16.38 -1.57 25.70
C ASP A 60 -17.89 -1.84 25.94
N LYS A 61 -18.39 -1.43 27.10
CA LYS A 61 -19.80 -1.59 27.50
C LYS A 61 -20.78 -0.85 26.58
N ASN A 62 -20.30 0.13 25.80
CA ASN A 62 -21.08 0.92 24.86
C ASN A 62 -20.91 0.43 23.41
N GLY A 63 -20.19 -0.68 23.19
CA GLY A 63 -19.95 -1.25 21.86
C GLY A 63 -18.82 -0.57 21.07
N LYS A 64 -18.03 0.33 21.69
CA LYS A 64 -16.90 1.00 21.02
C LYS A 64 -15.65 0.13 21.04
N PRO A 65 -14.86 0.06 19.95
CA PRO A 65 -13.64 -0.75 19.91
C PRO A 65 -12.59 -0.21 20.88
N LEU A 66 -11.92 -1.11 21.61
CA LEU A 66 -10.83 -0.79 22.53
C LEU A 66 -9.50 -0.72 21.78
N MET A 67 -8.61 0.13 22.27
CA MET A 67 -7.23 0.23 21.80
C MET A 67 -6.31 -0.71 22.60
N GLU A 68 -5.31 -1.27 21.94
CA GLU A 68 -4.23 -2.02 22.57
C GLU A 68 -3.38 -1.06 23.41
N LYS A 69 -2.97 -1.54 24.59
CA LYS A 69 -2.18 -0.78 25.55
C LYS A 69 -0.77 -1.31 25.65
N ASP A 70 0.20 -0.42 25.81
CA ASP A 70 1.57 -0.80 26.16
C ASP A 70 1.69 -1.27 27.62
N LYS A 71 2.92 -1.60 28.03
CA LYS A 71 3.24 -2.04 29.39
C LYS A 71 2.97 -0.98 30.47
N ASP A 72 2.92 0.29 30.08
CA ASP A 72 2.64 1.43 30.96
C ASP A 72 1.14 1.82 30.92
N GLY A 73 0.31 1.06 30.20
CA GLY A 73 -1.13 1.26 30.10
C GLY A 73 -1.56 2.35 29.11
N LYS A 74 -0.67 2.84 28.25
CA LYS A 74 -0.96 3.85 27.21
C LYS A 74 -1.38 3.21 25.91
N ASP A 75 -2.32 3.85 25.21
CA ASP A 75 -2.80 3.37 23.91
C ASP A 75 -1.71 3.47 22.83
N ILE A 76 -1.50 2.38 22.07
CA ILE A 76 -0.47 2.33 21.00
C ILE A 76 -1.03 2.48 19.59
N ASN A 77 -2.19 3.15 19.45
CA ASN A 77 -2.86 3.39 18.16
C ASN A 77 -3.15 2.10 17.34
N LYS A 78 -3.35 0.97 18.02
CA LYS A 78 -3.83 -0.29 17.43
C LYS A 78 -5.10 -0.72 18.16
N TYR A 79 -5.99 -1.44 17.49
CA TYR A 79 -7.17 -2.02 18.14
C TYR A 79 -6.77 -3.28 18.92
N ASP A 80 -7.36 -3.49 20.10
CA ASP A 80 -7.21 -4.72 20.87
C ASP A 80 -8.03 -5.83 20.21
N ILE A 81 -7.39 -6.61 19.35
CA ILE A 81 -8.05 -7.66 18.56
C ILE A 81 -8.37 -8.88 19.44
N LEU A 82 -9.65 -9.26 19.48
CA LEU A 82 -10.15 -10.41 20.25
C LEU A 82 -9.76 -11.73 19.57
N ASP A 83 -10.14 -11.91 18.31
CA ASP A 83 -9.84 -13.10 17.52
C ASP A 83 -8.76 -12.80 16.48
N LYS A 84 -7.50 -13.01 16.88
CA LYS A 84 -6.35 -12.76 16.01
C LYS A 84 -6.29 -13.72 14.83
N ILE A 85 -6.81 -14.94 14.96
CA ILE A 85 -6.75 -15.96 13.91
C ILE A 85 -7.76 -15.60 12.80
N ALA A 86 -8.99 -15.27 13.17
CA ALA A 86 -10.00 -14.83 12.21
C ALA A 86 -9.61 -13.51 11.53
N PHE A 87 -9.08 -12.56 12.30
CA PHE A 87 -8.56 -11.31 11.73
C PHE A 87 -7.45 -11.56 10.71
N GLU A 88 -6.44 -12.37 11.05
CA GLU A 88 -5.32 -12.66 10.15
C GLU A 88 -5.80 -13.33 8.86
N LYS A 89 -6.76 -14.25 8.95
CA LYS A 89 -7.35 -14.90 7.78
C LYS A 89 -8.00 -13.90 6.83
N GLU A 90 -8.92 -13.06 7.31
CA GLU A 90 -9.57 -12.03 6.49
C GLU A 90 -8.58 -10.98 5.98
N TYR A 91 -7.57 -10.63 6.76
CA TYR A 91 -6.52 -9.70 6.36
C TYR A 91 -5.68 -10.28 5.21
N MET A 92 -5.36 -11.58 5.28
CA MET A 92 -4.65 -12.29 4.21
C MET A 92 -5.49 -12.41 2.95
N GLU A 93 -6.80 -12.62 3.06
CA GLU A 93 -7.71 -12.59 1.90
C GLU A 93 -7.69 -11.19 1.25
N LEU A 94 -7.88 -10.13 2.05
CA LEU A 94 -7.88 -8.74 1.56
C LEU A 94 -6.54 -8.34 0.89
N THR A 95 -5.41 -8.72 1.47
CA THR A 95 -4.09 -8.33 0.95
C THR A 95 -3.63 -9.15 -0.25
N ASN A 96 -4.19 -10.35 -0.45
CA ASN A 96 -3.93 -11.19 -1.62
C ASN A 96 -4.88 -10.93 -2.79
N GLU A 97 -5.95 -10.15 -2.59
CA GLU A 97 -6.85 -9.74 -3.65
C GLU A 97 -6.07 -9.14 -4.82
N GLU A 98 -6.39 -9.62 -6.02
CA GLU A 98 -5.81 -9.13 -7.27
C GLU A 98 -6.71 -8.05 -7.86
N ILE A 99 -6.16 -6.84 -7.99
CA ILE A 99 -6.83 -5.74 -8.65
C ILE A 99 -6.24 -5.51 -10.03
N GLU A 100 -7.10 -5.08 -10.96
CA GLU A 100 -6.67 -4.63 -12.27
C GLU A 100 -6.50 -3.11 -12.28
N ILE A 101 -5.26 -2.68 -12.51
CA ILE A 101 -4.94 -1.27 -12.71
C ILE A 101 -4.77 -1.04 -14.20
N ASP A 102 -5.69 -0.30 -14.81
CA ASP A 102 -5.64 0.07 -16.24
C ASP A 102 -4.51 1.07 -16.51
N TRP A 103 -3.31 0.53 -16.72
CA TRP A 103 -2.07 1.20 -17.11
C TRP A 103 -1.09 0.21 -17.72
N GLU A 104 -0.29 0.69 -18.66
CA GLU A 104 0.81 -0.05 -19.28
C GLU A 104 2.15 0.29 -18.62
N PRO A 105 2.99 -0.71 -18.27
CA PRO A 105 4.33 -0.46 -17.76
C PRO A 105 5.19 0.36 -18.73
N ILE A 106 5.98 1.29 -18.19
CA ILE A 106 6.95 2.10 -18.93
C ILE A 106 8.27 1.34 -19.10
N LYS A 107 9.05 1.65 -20.13
CA LYS A 107 10.36 1.04 -20.30
C LYS A 107 11.35 1.64 -19.30
N LEU A 108 12.34 0.86 -18.87
CA LEU A 108 13.41 1.39 -18.03
C LEU A 108 14.12 2.58 -18.70
N ALA A 109 14.32 2.51 -20.01
CA ALA A 109 14.91 3.59 -20.81
C ALA A 109 14.09 4.90 -20.78
N ASP A 110 12.78 4.84 -20.50
CA ASP A 110 11.92 6.03 -20.43
C ASP A 110 12.25 6.89 -19.19
N LEU A 111 12.97 6.34 -18.20
CA LEU A 111 13.42 7.08 -17.02
C LEU A 111 14.62 8.02 -17.32
N GLY A 112 15.28 7.86 -18.47
CA GLY A 112 16.50 8.62 -18.80
C GLY A 112 17.71 8.19 -17.97
N ASP A 113 18.64 9.11 -17.73
CA ASP A 113 19.95 8.85 -17.08
C ASP A 113 19.88 8.72 -15.55
N VAL A 114 18.74 8.31 -15.00
CA VAL A 114 18.54 8.21 -13.55
C VAL A 114 19.30 7.02 -12.99
N LYS A 115 20.09 7.26 -11.94
CA LYS A 115 20.79 6.21 -11.20
C LYS A 115 19.88 5.60 -10.16
N LEU A 116 19.36 4.41 -10.44
CA LEU A 116 18.49 3.69 -9.53
C LEU A 116 19.26 2.69 -8.67
N SER A 117 18.90 2.62 -7.40
CA SER A 117 19.35 1.53 -6.54
C SER A 117 18.63 0.23 -6.92
N ILE A 118 19.25 -0.92 -6.61
CA ILE A 118 18.61 -2.24 -6.79
C ILE A 118 17.29 -2.31 -6.01
N LEU A 119 17.24 -1.72 -4.81
CA LEU A 119 16.03 -1.70 -3.98
C LEU A 119 14.90 -0.89 -4.65
N THR A 120 15.25 0.21 -5.31
CA THR A 120 14.30 1.05 -6.05
C THR A 120 13.73 0.30 -7.25
N LEU A 121 14.58 -0.44 -8.00
CA LEU A 121 14.12 -1.29 -9.10
C LEU A 121 13.14 -2.38 -8.64
N ILE A 122 13.45 -3.05 -7.52
CA ILE A 122 12.55 -4.06 -6.93
C ILE A 122 11.20 -3.45 -6.55
N LYS A 123 11.21 -2.26 -5.92
CA LYS A 123 9.98 -1.54 -5.55
C LYS A 123 9.16 -1.11 -6.74
N LEU A 124 9.82 -0.70 -7.83
CA LEU A 124 9.15 -0.32 -9.08
C LEU A 124 8.50 -1.53 -9.74
N GLY A 125 9.13 -2.72 -9.68
CA GLY A 125 8.51 -3.99 -10.03
C GLY A 125 7.74 -3.94 -11.34
N LYS A 126 6.43 -4.23 -11.29
CA LYS A 126 5.53 -4.27 -12.46
C LYS A 126 5.27 -2.91 -13.13
N ILE A 127 5.75 -1.80 -12.56
CA ILE A 127 5.65 -0.46 -13.16
C ILE A 127 6.58 -0.34 -14.37
N ILE A 128 7.69 -1.08 -14.36
CA ILE A 128 8.74 -1.00 -15.36
C ILE A 128 8.84 -2.33 -16.12
N LYS A 129 9.12 -2.23 -17.42
CA LYS A 129 9.54 -3.34 -18.28
C LYS A 129 10.90 -3.07 -18.91
N GLU A 130 11.56 -4.13 -19.34
CA GLU A 130 12.80 -4.06 -20.15
C GLU A 130 12.56 -3.33 -21.48
#